data_AF-A0A7C3GEA6-F1
#
_entry.id   AF-A0A7C3GEA6-F1
#
_cell.length_a   1.000
_cell.length_b   1.000
_cell.length_c   1.000
_cell.angle_alpha   90.00
_cell.angle_beta   90.00
_cell.angle_gamma   90.00
#
_symmetry.space_group_name_H-M   'P 1'
#
loop_
_entity.id
_entity.type
_entity.pdbx_description
1 polymer ?
#
loop_
_entity_poly.entity_id
_entity_poly.type
_entity_poly.pdbx_seq_one_letter_code
_entity_poly.pdbx_strand_id
1 'polypeptide(L)'
;MAKTTFGEEIYLRALTGKIVGAQMIADYAKVAFVSPRNIICSAISAAAEAAYILETGAQAAHFIVEPGQEAQAAQAVAAFQPEAVVLMFGGETPIEETKTLFVNFLKGLAEADLFTDLIVHVRIFAAGGLQAALQDDTIRPYLLDNEVYVYTANLDKGLFIYNIALIDEDGTISLDELLAFPVTVEHAELLNRSLRDKTLAWADA
;
A
#
# COMPACT_ATOMS: atom_id res chain seq x y z
N MET A 1 4.47 -12.41 -24.25
CA MET A 1 4.00 -13.28 -23.16
C MET A 1 2.50 -13.04 -22.99
N ALA A 2 1.71 -14.03 -22.57
CA ALA A 2 0.27 -13.82 -22.37
C ALA A 2 0.01 -12.99 -21.10
N LYS A 3 -0.92 -12.04 -21.21
CA LYS A 3 -1.43 -11.26 -20.08
C LYS A 3 -1.99 -12.20 -19.00
N THR A 4 -1.89 -11.80 -17.74
CA THR A 4 -2.51 -12.49 -16.61
C THR A 4 -4.03 -12.54 -16.78
N THR A 5 -4.61 -13.68 -16.44
CA THR A 5 -6.06 -13.84 -16.23
C THR A 5 -6.49 -13.15 -14.93
N PHE A 6 -7.78 -12.90 -14.76
CA PHE A 6 -8.29 -12.31 -13.53
C PHE A 6 -8.03 -13.18 -12.28
N GLY A 7 -8.16 -14.51 -12.43
CA GLY A 7 -7.82 -15.45 -11.34
C GLY A 7 -6.34 -15.41 -10.97
N GLU A 8 -5.45 -15.30 -11.96
CA GLU A 8 -4.01 -15.11 -11.72
C GLU A 8 -3.71 -13.76 -11.05
N GLU A 9 -4.45 -12.69 -11.35
CA GLU A 9 -4.32 -11.42 -10.64
C GLU A 9 -4.73 -11.54 -9.17
N ILE A 10 -5.84 -12.22 -8.85
CA ILE A 10 -6.24 -12.50 -7.46
C ILE A 10 -5.17 -13.33 -6.76
N TYR A 11 -4.66 -14.37 -7.42
CA TYR A 11 -3.63 -15.22 -6.84
C TYR A 11 -2.31 -14.48 -6.60
N LEU A 12 -1.90 -13.62 -7.54
CA LEU A 12 -0.77 -12.72 -7.37
C LEU A 12 -0.96 -11.80 -6.15
N ARG A 13 -2.17 -11.28 -5.90
CA ARG A 13 -2.46 -10.50 -4.70
C ARG A 13 -2.35 -11.31 -3.42
N ALA A 14 -2.70 -12.59 -3.43
CA ALA A 14 -2.47 -13.48 -2.29
C ALA A 14 -0.97 -13.66 -2.00
N LEU A 15 -0.16 -13.88 -3.04
CA LEU A 15 1.30 -14.01 -2.91
C LEU A 15 1.96 -12.72 -2.39
N THR A 16 1.58 -11.57 -2.94
CA THR A 16 2.08 -10.26 -2.47
C THR A 16 1.62 -9.96 -1.05
N GLY A 17 0.34 -10.14 -0.75
CA GLY A 17 -0.22 -9.87 0.58
C GLY A 17 0.47 -10.70 1.65
N LYS A 18 0.73 -11.99 1.38
CA LYS A 18 1.49 -12.86 2.29
C LYS A 18 2.83 -12.26 2.69
N ILE A 19 3.61 -11.74 1.75
CA ILE A 19 4.93 -11.15 2.05
C ILE A 19 4.77 -9.88 2.86
N VAL A 20 3.86 -8.97 2.45
CA VAL A 20 3.60 -7.73 3.19
C VAL A 20 3.25 -8.05 4.64
N GLY A 21 2.25 -8.90 4.86
CA GLY A 21 1.76 -9.25 6.19
C GLY A 21 2.75 -9.99 7.08
N ALA A 22 3.47 -10.97 6.52
CA ALA A 22 4.35 -11.83 7.31
C ALA A 22 5.76 -11.27 7.52
N GLN A 23 6.17 -10.22 6.80
CA GLN A 23 7.56 -9.75 6.82
C GLN A 23 7.69 -8.25 7.04
N MET A 24 6.87 -7.41 6.40
CA MET A 24 7.08 -5.95 6.41
C MET A 24 6.47 -5.27 7.63
N ILE A 25 5.45 -5.88 8.23
CA ILE A 25 4.68 -5.29 9.33
C ILE A 25 4.65 -6.18 10.58
N ALA A 26 5.56 -7.15 10.67
CA ALA A 26 5.55 -8.16 11.72
C ALA A 26 5.88 -7.60 13.12
N ASP A 27 6.53 -6.44 13.18
CA ASP A 27 6.95 -5.81 14.44
C ASP A 27 5.88 -4.93 15.09
N TYR A 28 4.78 -4.64 14.37
CA TYR A 28 3.65 -3.90 14.93
C TYR A 28 2.75 -4.82 15.76
N ALA A 29 2.24 -4.31 16.88
CA ALA A 29 1.27 -5.00 17.72
C ALA A 29 -0.19 -4.75 17.28
N LYS A 30 -0.42 -3.72 16.46
CA LYS A 30 -1.77 -3.32 16.05
C LYS A 30 -1.80 -2.64 14.68
N VAL A 31 -2.41 -3.30 13.69
CA VAL A 31 -2.40 -2.84 12.30
C VAL A 31 -3.80 -2.65 11.74
N ALA A 32 -4.03 -1.54 11.05
CA ALA A 32 -5.23 -1.31 10.26
C ALA A 32 -4.96 -1.63 8.78
N PHE A 33 -5.76 -2.50 8.18
CA PHE A 33 -5.71 -2.82 6.76
C PHE A 33 -6.81 -2.05 6.03
N VAL A 34 -6.44 -1.20 5.08
CA VAL A 34 -7.37 -0.30 4.39
C VAL A 34 -7.37 -0.61 2.91
N SER A 35 -8.54 -0.85 2.33
CA SER A 35 -8.66 -1.06 0.89
C SER A 35 -9.91 -0.42 0.30
N PRO A 36 -9.89 0.02 -0.98
CA PRO A 36 -11.11 0.32 -1.71
C PRO A 36 -12.00 -0.92 -1.84
N ARG A 37 -13.31 -0.71 -1.98
CA ARG A 37 -14.25 -1.81 -2.25
C ARG A 37 -14.12 -2.35 -3.69
N ASN A 38 -13.10 -3.17 -3.92
CA ASN A 38 -12.91 -3.89 -5.18
C ASN A 38 -12.18 -5.22 -4.95
N ILE A 39 -12.32 -6.16 -5.87
CA ILE A 39 -11.88 -7.55 -5.65
C ILE A 39 -10.36 -7.62 -5.47
N ILE A 40 -9.62 -6.88 -6.29
CA ILE A 40 -8.15 -6.95 -6.32
C ILE A 40 -7.53 -6.33 -5.05
N CYS A 41 -8.03 -5.18 -4.59
CA CYS A 41 -7.54 -4.53 -3.37
C CYS A 41 -7.95 -5.31 -2.12
N SER A 42 -9.18 -5.79 -2.05
CA SER A 42 -9.62 -6.62 -0.93
C SER A 42 -8.87 -7.96 -0.88
N ALA A 43 -8.52 -8.56 -2.02
CA ALA A 43 -7.74 -9.80 -2.06
C ALA A 43 -6.34 -9.65 -1.45
N ILE A 44 -5.60 -8.59 -1.81
CA ILE A 44 -4.27 -8.36 -1.21
C ILE A 44 -4.37 -7.97 0.25
N SER A 45 -5.35 -7.14 0.60
CA SER A 45 -5.57 -6.67 1.97
C SER A 45 -5.90 -7.84 2.90
N ALA A 46 -6.86 -8.70 2.52
CA ALA A 46 -7.21 -9.88 3.29
C ALA A 46 -6.07 -10.90 3.40
N ALA A 47 -5.27 -11.07 2.34
CA ALA A 47 -4.10 -11.94 2.38
C ALA A 47 -2.99 -11.42 3.30
N ALA A 48 -2.75 -10.10 3.29
CA ALA A 48 -1.79 -9.48 4.20
C ALA A 48 -2.27 -9.54 5.65
N GLU A 49 -3.53 -9.22 5.90
CA GLU A 49 -4.16 -9.32 7.22
C GLU A 49 -4.07 -10.74 7.79
N ALA A 50 -4.46 -11.75 7.01
CA ALA A 50 -4.39 -13.14 7.45
C ALA A 50 -2.96 -13.61 7.73
N ALA A 51 -1.99 -13.20 6.89
CA ALA A 51 -0.59 -13.55 7.08
C ALA A 51 0.00 -12.88 8.34
N TYR A 52 -0.30 -11.60 8.56
CA TYR A 52 0.11 -10.86 9.74
C TYR A 52 -0.46 -11.51 11.01
N ILE A 53 -1.77 -11.76 11.07
CA ILE A 53 -2.42 -12.39 12.23
C ILE A 53 -1.79 -13.75 12.54
N LEU A 54 -1.50 -14.55 11.51
CA LEU A 54 -0.89 -15.86 11.67
C LEU A 54 0.54 -15.78 12.22
N GLU A 55 1.35 -14.84 11.73
CA GLU A 55 2.75 -14.70 12.09
C GLU A 55 2.93 -14.11 13.49
N THR A 56 2.13 -13.10 13.84
CA THR A 56 2.35 -12.28 15.05
C THR A 56 1.38 -12.61 16.18
N GLY A 57 0.19 -13.14 15.87
CA GLY A 57 -0.93 -13.24 16.81
C GLY A 57 -1.47 -11.88 17.30
N ALA A 58 -1.03 -10.78 16.67
CA ALA A 58 -1.31 -9.43 17.09
C ALA A 58 -2.67 -8.92 16.58
N GLN A 59 -3.05 -7.71 16.99
CA GLN A 59 -4.38 -7.19 16.67
C GLN A 59 -4.43 -6.60 15.27
N ALA A 60 -5.47 -6.93 14.51
CA ALA A 60 -5.73 -6.36 13.19
C ALA A 60 -7.19 -5.93 13.06
N ALA A 61 -7.45 -4.98 12.17
CA ALA A 61 -8.79 -4.63 11.72
C ALA A 61 -8.81 -4.23 10.24
N HIS A 62 -9.88 -4.61 9.55
CA HIS A 62 -10.09 -4.30 8.14
C HIS A 62 -11.05 -3.14 7.95
N PHE A 63 -10.68 -2.20 7.08
CA PHE A 63 -11.49 -1.04 6.74
C PHE A 63 -11.64 -0.93 5.23
N ILE A 64 -12.87 -0.64 4.80
CA ILE A 64 -13.20 -0.43 3.40
C ILE A 64 -13.45 1.05 3.16
N VAL A 65 -12.84 1.58 2.10
CA VAL A 65 -13.02 2.96 1.66
C VAL A 65 -13.89 2.96 0.41
N GLU A 66 -15.01 3.67 0.48
CA GLU A 66 -15.91 3.90 -0.66
C GLU A 66 -15.91 5.39 -1.04
N PRO A 67 -16.13 5.73 -2.33
CA PRO A 67 -16.27 7.12 -2.74
C PRO A 67 -17.35 7.85 -1.96
N GLY A 68 -17.01 9.00 -1.39
CA GLY A 68 -17.90 9.81 -0.54
C GLY A 68 -17.96 9.38 0.93
N GLN A 69 -17.22 8.34 1.34
CA GLN A 69 -17.13 7.86 2.73
C GLN A 69 -15.70 7.90 3.28
N GLU A 70 -14.77 8.56 2.59
CA GLU A 70 -13.35 8.55 2.92
C GLU A 70 -13.08 9.09 4.33
N ALA A 71 -13.67 10.23 4.69
CA ALA A 71 -13.54 10.81 6.02
C ALA A 71 -14.14 9.92 7.12
N GLN A 72 -15.27 9.26 6.84
CA GLN A 72 -15.89 8.32 7.78
C GLN A 72 -15.01 7.09 8.00
N ALA A 73 -14.45 6.53 6.92
CA ALA A 73 -13.52 5.41 7.00
C ALA A 73 -12.26 5.81 7.77
N ALA A 74 -11.71 6.99 7.52
CA ALA A 74 -10.54 7.52 8.23
C ALA A 74 -10.81 7.69 9.74
N GLN A 75 -11.98 8.22 10.12
CA GLN A 75 -12.38 8.29 11.53
C GLN A 75 -12.51 6.91 12.18
N ALA A 76 -13.01 5.91 11.44
CA ALA A 76 -13.09 4.53 11.94
C ALA A 76 -11.69 3.93 12.15
N VAL A 77 -10.73 4.21 11.26
CA VAL A 77 -9.33 3.83 11.43
C VAL A 77 -8.71 4.54 12.63
N ALA A 78 -8.92 5.84 12.78
CA ALA A 78 -8.40 6.61 13.90
C ALA A 78 -8.96 6.13 15.26
N ALA A 79 -10.26 5.80 15.31
CA ALA A 79 -10.89 5.22 16.49
C ALA A 79 -10.31 3.83 16.85
N PHE A 80 -9.80 3.09 15.87
CA PHE A 80 -9.09 1.84 16.12
C PHE A 80 -7.71 2.07 16.73
N GLN A 81 -7.08 3.24 16.62
CA GLN A 81 -5.75 3.53 17.16
C GLN A 81 -4.68 2.48 16.77
N PRO A 82 -4.41 2.30 15.46
CA PRO A 82 -3.34 1.41 15.00
C PRO A 82 -1.94 2.01 15.27
N GLU A 83 -0.94 1.16 15.32
CA GLU A 83 0.49 1.53 15.25
C GLU A 83 0.95 1.69 13.79
N ALA A 84 0.30 0.99 12.86
CA ALA A 84 0.51 1.14 11.43
C ALA A 84 -0.78 1.00 10.61
N VAL A 85 -0.86 1.71 9.49
CA VAL A 85 -1.95 1.66 8.52
C VAL A 85 -1.42 1.18 7.17
N VAL A 86 -1.94 0.06 6.69
CA VAL A 86 -1.58 -0.53 5.40
C VAL A 86 -2.59 -0.12 4.34
N LEU A 87 -2.14 0.68 3.38
CA LEU A 87 -2.96 1.36 2.37
C LEU A 87 -2.94 0.58 1.05
N MET A 88 -3.87 -0.37 0.89
CA MET A 88 -3.99 -1.25 -0.27
C MET A 88 -4.79 -0.61 -1.42
N PHE A 89 -4.30 0.52 -1.92
CA PHE A 89 -4.87 1.20 -3.09
C PHE A 89 -4.09 0.80 -4.34
N GLY A 90 -4.77 0.26 -5.38
CA GLY A 90 -4.08 -0.04 -6.63
C GLY A 90 -4.73 -1.04 -7.59
N GLY A 91 -5.98 -1.43 -7.33
CA GLY A 91 -6.72 -2.49 -8.03
C GLY A 91 -7.35 -2.08 -9.36
N GLU A 92 -8.38 -2.83 -9.74
CA GLU A 92 -9.07 -2.83 -11.05
C GLU A 92 -9.80 -1.54 -11.44
N THR A 93 -9.98 -0.63 -10.48
CA THR A 93 -10.53 0.70 -10.68
C THR A 93 -9.58 1.55 -11.53
N PRO A 94 -10.08 2.47 -12.40
CA PRO A 94 -9.24 3.44 -13.07
C PRO A 94 -8.29 4.15 -12.09
N ILE A 95 -7.03 4.33 -12.51
CA ILE A 95 -5.98 4.77 -11.59
C ILE A 95 -6.23 6.17 -11.03
N GLU A 96 -6.81 7.08 -11.82
CA GLU A 96 -7.15 8.44 -11.37
C GLU A 96 -8.29 8.47 -10.34
N GLU A 97 -9.28 7.58 -10.49
CA GLU A 97 -10.32 7.40 -9.47
C GLU A 97 -9.71 6.84 -8.17
N THR A 98 -8.79 5.88 -8.29
CA THR A 98 -8.07 5.32 -7.14
C THR A 98 -7.19 6.38 -6.45
N LYS A 99 -6.53 7.25 -7.21
CA LYS A 99 -5.74 8.38 -6.67
C LYS A 99 -6.61 9.38 -5.94
N THR A 100 -7.76 9.73 -6.51
CA THR A 100 -8.71 10.63 -5.85
C THR A 100 -9.17 10.05 -4.51
N LEU A 101 -9.55 8.77 -4.49
CA LEU A 101 -9.96 8.08 -3.27
C LEU A 101 -8.83 8.00 -2.24
N PHE A 102 -7.60 7.70 -2.68
CA PHE A 102 -6.41 7.65 -1.82
C PHE A 102 -6.10 9.01 -1.18
N VAL A 103 -6.10 10.09 -1.97
CA VAL A 103 -5.84 11.46 -1.49
C VAL A 103 -6.92 11.89 -0.50
N ASN A 104 -8.20 11.66 -0.82
CA ASN A 104 -9.31 11.99 0.08
C ASN A 104 -9.24 11.21 1.39
N PHE A 105 -8.83 9.94 1.35
CA PHE A 105 -8.64 9.13 2.55
C PHE A 105 -7.48 9.62 3.41
N LEU A 106 -6.32 9.95 2.81
CA LEU A 106 -5.21 10.57 3.53
C LEU A 106 -5.59 11.90 4.17
N LYS A 107 -6.38 12.72 3.46
CA LYS A 107 -6.95 13.94 4.04
C LYS A 107 -7.80 13.66 5.26
N GLY A 108 -8.65 12.64 5.19
CA GLY A 108 -9.45 12.20 6.33
C GLY A 108 -8.60 11.74 7.52
N LEU A 109 -7.47 11.06 7.28
CA LEU A 109 -6.55 10.67 8.35
C LEU A 109 -5.87 11.88 8.99
N ALA A 110 -5.43 12.83 8.17
CA ALA A 110 -4.85 14.09 8.63
C ALA A 110 -5.84 14.90 9.47
N GLU A 111 -7.09 15.04 9.00
CA GLU A 111 -8.16 15.74 9.73
C GLU A 111 -8.61 15.00 11.01
N ALA A 112 -8.29 13.70 11.14
CA ALA A 112 -8.55 12.90 12.32
C ALA A 112 -7.36 12.86 13.31
N ASP A 113 -6.28 13.61 13.03
CA ASP A 113 -5.06 13.68 13.84
C ASP A 113 -4.44 12.30 14.14
N LEU A 114 -4.50 11.36 13.18
CA LEU A 114 -3.94 10.01 13.36
C LEU A 114 -2.47 9.93 12.92
N PHE A 115 -1.53 10.03 13.87
CA PHE A 115 -0.10 9.87 13.59
C PHE A 115 0.35 8.42 13.82
N THR A 116 0.73 7.74 12.74
CA THR A 116 1.02 6.29 12.66
C THR A 116 1.77 5.97 11.37
N ASP A 117 2.51 4.87 11.35
CA ASP A 117 3.29 4.50 10.17
C ASP A 117 2.36 4.12 9.00
N LEU A 118 2.67 4.66 7.81
CA LEU A 118 1.84 4.47 6.61
C LEU A 118 2.54 3.53 5.63
N ILE A 119 2.00 2.34 5.42
CA ILE A 119 2.53 1.38 4.45
C ILE A 119 1.73 1.49 3.15
N VAL A 120 2.33 2.10 2.13
CA VAL A 120 1.68 2.42 0.86
C VAL A 120 1.91 1.31 -0.17
N HIS A 121 0.82 0.84 -0.76
CA HIS A 121 0.87 -0.15 -1.83
C HIS A 121 1.61 0.36 -3.08
N VAL A 122 2.53 -0.45 -3.62
CA VAL A 122 3.41 -0.11 -4.75
C VAL A 122 2.71 0.53 -5.95
N ARG A 123 1.48 0.09 -6.26
CA ARG A 123 0.77 0.54 -7.47
C ARG A 123 0.27 1.97 -7.35
N ILE A 124 -0.20 2.40 -6.18
CA ILE A 124 -0.65 3.78 -5.99
C ILE A 124 0.56 4.71 -5.88
N PHE A 125 1.64 4.23 -5.26
CA PHE A 125 2.92 4.94 -5.25
C PHE A 125 3.44 5.21 -6.67
N ALA A 126 3.60 4.17 -7.48
CA ALA A 126 4.10 4.28 -8.87
C ALA A 126 3.15 5.05 -9.81
N ALA A 127 1.90 5.28 -9.41
CA ALA A 127 0.95 6.14 -10.14
C ALA A 127 1.02 7.62 -9.73
N GLY A 128 1.95 7.99 -8.85
CA GLY A 128 2.09 9.34 -8.34
C GLY A 128 1.06 9.70 -7.27
N GLY A 129 0.56 8.72 -6.51
CA GLY A 129 -0.45 8.94 -5.47
C GLY A 129 0.04 9.82 -4.33
N LEU A 130 1.27 9.57 -3.83
CA LEU A 130 1.89 10.42 -2.81
C LEU A 130 2.19 11.83 -3.35
N GLN A 131 2.71 11.94 -4.57
CA GLN A 131 2.97 13.23 -5.21
C GLN A 131 1.70 14.07 -5.36
N ALA A 132 0.56 13.43 -5.67
CA ALA A 132 -0.74 14.09 -5.72
C ALA A 132 -1.20 14.53 -4.31
N ALA A 133 -1.01 13.67 -3.30
CA ALA A 133 -1.35 13.98 -1.92
C ALA A 133 -0.54 15.18 -1.37
N LEU A 134 0.74 15.27 -1.70
CA LEU A 134 1.62 16.38 -1.30
C LEU A 134 1.23 17.75 -1.90
N GLN A 135 0.31 17.79 -2.86
CA GLN A 135 -0.25 19.06 -3.37
C GLN A 135 -1.36 19.64 -2.47
N ASP A 136 -1.89 18.88 -1.50
CA ASP A 136 -2.88 19.38 -0.54
C ASP A 136 -2.17 19.92 0.72
N ASP A 137 -2.48 21.17 1.08
CA ASP A 137 -1.88 21.87 2.23
C ASP A 137 -2.18 21.22 3.59
N THR A 138 -3.22 20.38 3.66
CA THR A 138 -3.59 19.61 4.86
C THR A 138 -2.77 18.32 4.96
N ILE A 139 -2.58 17.66 3.82
CA ILE A 139 -1.94 16.34 3.76
C ILE A 139 -0.42 16.45 3.78
N ARG A 140 0.15 17.51 3.18
CA ARG A 140 1.60 17.71 3.16
C ARG A 140 2.24 17.69 4.56
N PRO A 141 1.84 18.54 5.52
CA PRO A 141 2.45 18.50 6.86
C PRO A 141 2.23 17.14 7.52
N TYR A 142 1.04 16.55 7.35
CA TYR A 142 0.74 15.22 7.85
C TYR A 142 1.70 14.15 7.32
N LEU A 143 2.02 14.15 6.02
CA LEU A 143 2.98 13.19 5.45
C LEU A 143 4.44 13.47 5.86
N LEU A 144 4.79 14.73 6.16
CA LEU A 144 6.12 15.07 6.66
C LEU A 144 6.32 14.66 8.13
N ASP A 145 5.24 14.63 8.90
CA ASP A 145 5.25 14.24 10.32
C ASP A 145 5.08 12.73 10.56
N ASN A 146 4.77 11.94 9.52
CA ASN A 146 4.59 10.49 9.60
C ASN A 146 5.68 9.74 8.84
N GLU A 147 6.05 8.56 9.34
CA GLU A 147 6.89 7.64 8.57
C GLU A 147 6.06 6.98 7.46
N VAL A 148 6.51 7.14 6.22
CA VAL A 148 5.86 6.54 5.05
C VAL A 148 6.75 5.45 4.50
N TYR A 149 6.20 4.26 4.37
CA TYR A 149 6.88 3.10 3.85
C TYR A 149 6.25 2.68 2.52
N VAL A 150 7.08 2.17 1.61
CA VAL A 150 6.65 1.68 0.30
C VAL A 150 7.42 0.41 0.00
N TYR A 151 6.72 -0.62 -0.48
CA TYR A 151 7.40 -1.77 -1.07
C TYR A 151 7.45 -1.67 -2.59
N THR A 152 8.56 -2.10 -3.19
CA THR A 152 8.81 -2.17 -4.64
C THR A 152 9.29 -3.57 -5.03
N ALA A 153 9.55 -3.80 -6.32
CA ALA A 153 9.97 -5.10 -6.82
C ALA A 153 11.18 -4.97 -7.75
N ASN A 154 12.24 -5.71 -7.45
CA ASN A 154 13.34 -5.96 -8.39
C ASN A 154 13.11 -7.31 -9.06
N LEU A 155 12.46 -7.28 -10.23
CA LEU A 155 12.03 -8.48 -10.94
C LEU A 155 13.20 -9.27 -11.54
N ASP A 156 14.33 -8.62 -11.84
CA ASP A 156 15.52 -9.27 -12.37
C ASP A 156 16.23 -10.11 -11.30
N LYS A 157 16.21 -9.63 -10.05
CA LYS A 157 16.78 -10.34 -8.89
C LYS A 157 15.76 -11.21 -8.15
N GLY A 158 14.47 -11.13 -8.52
CA GLY A 158 13.39 -11.82 -7.81
C GLY A 158 13.25 -11.36 -6.37
N LEU A 159 13.35 -10.04 -6.11
CA LEU A 159 13.26 -9.46 -4.79
C LEU A 159 12.05 -8.52 -4.67
N PHE A 160 11.39 -8.56 -3.52
CA PHE A 160 10.62 -7.43 -3.02
C PHE A 160 11.49 -6.61 -2.10
N ILE A 161 11.42 -5.29 -2.26
CA ILE A 161 12.22 -4.34 -1.50
C ILE A 161 11.26 -3.51 -0.66
N TYR A 162 11.47 -3.46 0.64
CA TYR A 162 10.75 -2.60 1.56
C TYR A 162 11.59 -1.36 1.84
N ASN A 163 11.01 -0.19 1.61
CA ASN A 163 11.71 1.09 1.65
C ASN A 163 10.99 2.03 2.62
N ILE A 164 11.75 2.92 3.24
CA ILE A 164 11.21 4.18 3.75
C ILE A 164 11.19 5.20 2.60
N ALA A 165 10.10 5.95 2.49
CA ALA A 165 9.97 7.07 1.57
C ALA A 165 10.38 8.35 2.29
N LEU A 166 11.53 8.90 1.90
CA LEU A 166 12.04 10.15 2.43
C LEU A 166 11.40 11.29 1.62
N ILE A 167 10.62 12.14 2.31
CA ILE A 167 9.89 13.25 1.70
C ILE A 167 10.56 14.55 2.09
N ASP A 168 11.08 15.28 1.11
CA ASP A 168 11.69 16.60 1.31
C ASP A 168 10.62 17.70 1.37
N GLU A 169 10.97 18.86 1.94
CA GLU A 169 10.06 20.02 2.06
C GLU A 169 9.51 20.51 0.70
N ASP A 170 10.26 20.29 -0.38
CA ASP A 170 9.85 20.64 -1.74
C ASP A 170 8.92 19.61 -2.40
N GLY A 171 8.61 18.52 -1.69
CA GLY A 171 7.74 17.43 -2.14
C GLY A 171 8.45 16.36 -2.96
N THR A 172 9.78 16.42 -3.08
CA THR A 172 10.57 15.33 -3.68
C THR A 172 10.49 14.10 -2.78
N ILE A 173 10.34 12.92 -3.41
CA ILE A 173 10.32 11.64 -2.70
C ILE A 173 11.50 10.80 -3.18
N SER A 174 12.35 10.38 -2.26
CA SER A 174 13.38 9.37 -2.48
C SER A 174 13.10 8.12 -1.66
N LEU A 175 13.71 6.99 -2.03
CA LEU A 175 13.55 5.72 -1.34
C LEU A 175 14.88 5.31 -0.71
N ASP A 176 14.83 4.91 0.55
CA ASP A 176 15.95 4.23 1.21
C ASP A 176 15.55 2.77 1.52
N GLU A 177 16.37 1.83 1.06
CA GLU A 177 16.10 0.40 1.17
C GLU A 177 16.32 -0.06 2.62
N LEU A 178 15.28 -0.60 3.25
CA LEU A 178 15.36 -1.15 4.60
C LEU A 178 15.64 -2.64 4.57
N LEU A 179 14.87 -3.36 3.76
CA LEU A 179 14.87 -4.83 3.72
C LEU A 179 14.57 -5.31 2.30
N ALA A 180 15.15 -6.45 1.94
CA ALA A 180 14.84 -7.14 0.69
C ALA A 180 14.49 -8.61 0.97
N PHE A 181 13.40 -9.07 0.37
CA PHE A 181 12.87 -10.42 0.53
C PHE A 181 12.85 -11.15 -0.81
N PRO A 182 13.33 -12.40 -0.89
CA PRO A 182 13.17 -13.19 -2.09
C PRO A 182 11.69 -13.51 -2.32
N VAL A 183 11.23 -13.38 -3.57
CA VAL A 183 9.92 -13.88 -3.99
C VAL A 183 10.07 -15.27 -4.60
N THR A 184 9.00 -16.07 -4.59
CA THR A 184 9.03 -17.37 -5.28
C THR A 184 9.12 -17.18 -6.79
N VAL A 185 9.61 -18.19 -7.51
CA VAL A 185 9.68 -18.17 -8.99
C VAL A 185 8.30 -17.87 -9.59
N GLU A 186 7.27 -18.53 -9.09
CA GLU A 186 5.87 -18.32 -9.49
C GLU A 186 5.41 -16.87 -9.26
N HIS A 187 5.76 -16.28 -8.11
CA HIS A 187 5.42 -14.90 -7.80
C HIS A 187 6.12 -13.92 -8.74
N ALA A 188 7.42 -14.11 -8.99
CA ALA A 188 8.20 -13.31 -9.94
C ALA A 188 7.65 -13.40 -11.36
N GLU A 189 7.24 -14.59 -11.82
CA GLU A 189 6.64 -14.80 -13.13
C GLU A 189 5.29 -14.07 -13.27
N LEU A 190 4.42 -14.18 -12.27
CA LEU A 190 3.13 -13.51 -12.25
C LEU A 190 3.27 -11.98 -12.17
N LEU A 191 4.19 -11.46 -11.35
CA LEU A 191 4.52 -10.04 -11.30
C LEU A 191 4.99 -9.53 -12.67
N ASN A 192 5.95 -10.21 -13.28
CA ASN A 192 6.46 -9.85 -14.61
C ASN A 192 5.34 -9.78 -15.65
N ARG A 193 4.45 -10.77 -15.67
CA ARG A 193 3.31 -10.80 -16.60
C ARG A 193 2.26 -9.74 -16.31
N SER A 194 2.01 -9.42 -15.03
CA SER A 194 1.03 -8.40 -14.61
C SER A 194 1.51 -6.98 -14.90
N LEU A 195 2.83 -6.74 -14.85
CA LEU A 195 3.43 -5.41 -14.86
C LEU A 195 4.04 -5.01 -16.21
N ARG A 196 4.50 -5.94 -17.05
CA ARG A 196 5.24 -5.62 -18.30
C ARG A 196 4.52 -4.74 -19.32
N ASP A 197 3.19 -4.77 -19.35
CA ASP A 197 2.39 -3.93 -20.26
C ASP A 197 1.84 -2.66 -19.58
N LYS A 198 2.12 -2.49 -18.28
CA LYS A 198 1.66 -1.35 -17.51
C LYS A 198 2.83 -0.39 -17.40
N THR A 199 2.73 0.77 -18.04
CA THR A 199 3.63 1.91 -17.85
C THR A 199 3.50 2.40 -16.41
N LEU A 200 4.12 1.69 -15.48
CA LEU A 200 4.43 2.22 -14.17
C LEU A 200 5.77 2.92 -14.35
N ALA A 201 5.77 4.23 -14.17
CA ALA A 201 7.02 4.93 -13.90
C ALA A 201 7.48 4.41 -12.54
N TRP A 202 8.36 3.41 -12.56
CA TRP A 202 9.17 3.15 -11.39
C TRP A 202 9.95 4.43 -11.16
N ALA A 203 9.80 5.06 -10.00
CA ALA A 203 10.84 5.97 -9.56
C ALA A 203 12.10 5.12 -9.54
N ASP A 204 13.06 5.44 -10.42
CA ASP A 204 14.37 4.82 -10.36
C ASP A 204 14.87 5.05 -8.93
N ALA A 205 14.96 3.97 -8.16
CA ALA A 205 15.58 3.96 -6.84
C ALA A 205 17.10 4.00 -6.99
#